data_AF-A0A7K2Z4Y9-F1
#
_entry.id   AF-A0A7K2Z4Y9-F1
#
_cell.length_a   1.000
_cell.length_b   1.000
_cell.length_c   1.000
_cell.angle_alpha   90.00
_cell.angle_beta   90.00
_cell.angle_gamma   90.00
#
_symmetry.space_group_name_H-M   'P 1'
#
loop_
_entity.id
_entity.type
_entity.pdbx_description
1 polymer ?
#
loop_
_entity_poly.entity_id
_entity_poly.type
_entity_poly.pdbx_seq_one_letter_code
_entity_poly.pdbx_strand_id
1 'polypeptide(L)'
;GLAGAGVYALCAGLAVGRPLVRRLDWVVPPIFRAAEYAAITILAAQVVPASVAAAFGLVAATAYHHYDTVYRLRGGYGAPPRALVWLVLGHEGRVLLVTVLAALGATPLRVGLVVTAGVLAAIVLTESIVFWVRGARPDIDDVTPVGPAPSAPTSSHRPLETAAAVSDRTGDSS
;
A
#
# COMPACT_ATOMS: atom_id res chain seq x y z
N GLY A 1 -18.59 -11.37 13.28
CA GLY A 1 -18.60 -11.88 14.66
C GLY A 1 -17.19 -12.17 15.13
N LEU A 2 -16.95 -12.16 16.43
CA LEU A 2 -15.63 -12.33 17.07
C LEU A 2 -14.84 -13.55 16.56
N ALA A 3 -15.52 -14.69 16.36
CA ALA A 3 -14.91 -15.91 15.84
C ALA A 3 -14.32 -15.74 14.42
N GLY A 4 -15.00 -15.00 13.54
CA GLY A 4 -14.52 -14.72 12.19
C GLY A 4 -13.30 -13.80 12.18
N ALA A 5 -13.26 -12.80 13.07
CA ALA A 5 -12.11 -11.92 13.22
C ALA A 5 -10.87 -12.65 13.78
N GLY A 6 -11.08 -13.57 14.73
CA GLY A 6 -10.01 -14.41 15.28
C GLY A 6 -9.44 -15.40 14.26
N VAL A 7 -10.30 -16.09 13.49
CA VAL A 7 -9.86 -16.98 12.40
C VAL A 7 -9.13 -16.18 11.31
N TYR A 8 -9.63 -15.00 10.99
CA TYR A 8 -8.99 -14.11 10.04
C TYR A 8 -7.56 -13.71 10.48
N ALA A 9 -7.37 -13.27 11.73
CA ALA A 9 -6.06 -12.89 12.25
C ALA A 9 -5.07 -14.08 12.26
N LEU A 10 -5.55 -15.28 12.64
CA LEU A 10 -4.72 -16.49 12.61
C LEU A 10 -4.31 -16.89 11.19
N CYS A 11 -5.26 -16.86 10.24
CA CYS A 11 -4.99 -17.18 8.83
C CYS A 11 -4.07 -16.14 8.17
N ALA A 12 -4.23 -14.86 8.53
CA ALA A 12 -3.42 -13.77 8.00
C ALA A 12 -1.97 -13.86 8.48
N GLY A 13 -1.74 -14.13 9.78
CA GLY A 13 -0.41 -14.35 10.32
C GLY A 13 0.32 -15.54 9.70
N LEU A 14 -0.40 -16.65 9.43
CA LEU A 14 0.17 -17.84 8.80
C LEU A 14 0.49 -17.66 7.31
N ALA A 15 -0.29 -16.83 6.60
CA ALA A 15 -0.10 -16.59 5.17
C ALA A 15 1.08 -15.67 4.87
N VAL A 16 1.32 -14.66 5.71
CA VAL A 16 2.39 -13.66 5.51
C VAL A 16 3.79 -14.25 5.72
N GLY A 17 3.92 -15.37 6.45
CA GLY A 17 5.20 -16.04 6.68
C GLY A 17 5.76 -16.83 5.47
N ARG A 18 5.03 -16.92 4.35
CA ARG A 18 5.46 -17.67 3.16
C ARG A 18 6.07 -16.74 2.12
N PRO A 19 7.14 -17.15 1.41
CA PRO A 19 7.73 -16.32 0.36
C PRO A 19 6.70 -16.10 -0.77
N LEU A 20 6.44 -14.82 -1.06
CA LEU A 20 5.45 -14.34 -2.05
C LEU A 20 6.07 -14.32 -3.46
N VAL A 21 6.24 -15.50 -4.07
CA VAL A 21 6.92 -15.69 -5.38
C VAL A 21 5.96 -15.90 -6.56
N ARG A 22 4.66 -16.02 -6.33
CA ARG A 22 3.66 -16.40 -7.34
C ARG A 22 2.99 -15.18 -7.98
N ARG A 23 2.45 -15.38 -9.19
CA ARG A 23 1.80 -14.34 -10.01
C ARG A 23 0.60 -13.64 -9.36
N LEU A 24 -0.02 -14.23 -8.34
CA LEU A 24 -1.16 -13.64 -7.62
C LEU A 24 -0.78 -13.12 -6.22
N ASP A 25 0.48 -13.28 -5.81
CA ASP A 25 0.90 -12.91 -4.47
C ASP A 25 0.86 -11.38 -4.26
N TRP A 26 0.84 -10.60 -5.34
CA TRP A 26 0.62 -9.14 -5.29
C TRP A 26 -0.77 -8.76 -4.76
N VAL A 27 -1.77 -9.66 -4.80
CA VAL A 27 -3.13 -9.42 -4.27
C VAL A 27 -3.20 -9.69 -2.77
N VAL A 28 -2.21 -10.37 -2.20
CA VAL A 28 -2.21 -10.75 -0.79
C VAL A 28 -2.21 -9.52 0.13
N PRO A 29 -1.35 -8.50 -0.07
CA PRO A 29 -1.41 -7.28 0.73
C PRO A 29 -2.77 -6.57 0.70
N PRO A 30 -3.39 -6.27 -0.46
CA PRO A 30 -4.68 -5.56 -0.47
C PRO A 30 -5.83 -6.38 0.14
N ILE A 31 -5.84 -7.71 0.01
CA ILE A 31 -6.86 -8.55 0.66
C ILE A 31 -6.78 -8.45 2.18
N PHE A 32 -5.57 -8.57 2.74
CA PHE A 32 -5.40 -8.43 4.19
C PHE A 32 -5.76 -7.02 4.68
N ARG A 33 -5.55 -5.98 3.89
CA ARG A 33 -6.01 -4.63 4.28
C ARG A 33 -7.52 -4.49 4.23
N ALA A 34 -8.16 -4.98 3.17
CA ALA A 34 -9.61 -4.95 3.06
C ALA A 34 -10.27 -5.69 4.24
N ALA A 35 -9.75 -6.86 4.58
CA ALA A 35 -10.27 -7.65 5.68
C ALA A 35 -9.94 -7.04 7.07
N GLU A 36 -8.83 -6.31 7.23
CA GLU A 36 -8.58 -5.46 8.41
C GLU A 36 -9.72 -4.49 8.65
N TYR A 37 -10.00 -3.68 7.63
CA TYR A 37 -10.87 -2.53 7.75
C TYR A 37 -12.30 -3.01 7.91
N ALA A 38 -12.67 -4.07 7.20
CA ALA A 38 -13.94 -4.74 7.38
C ALA A 38 -14.09 -5.28 8.81
N ALA A 39 -13.10 -6.00 9.34
CA ALA A 39 -13.19 -6.57 10.69
C ALA A 39 -13.37 -5.49 11.77
N ILE A 40 -12.56 -4.43 11.73
CA ILE A 40 -12.63 -3.32 12.69
C ILE A 40 -14.00 -2.62 12.61
N THR A 41 -14.45 -2.30 11.39
CA THR A 41 -15.71 -1.56 11.19
C THR A 41 -16.94 -2.41 11.55
N ILE A 42 -16.93 -3.69 11.19
CA ILE A 42 -18.02 -4.63 11.53
C ILE A 42 -18.09 -4.85 13.04
N LEU A 43 -16.95 -5.04 13.73
CA LEU A 43 -16.94 -5.21 15.18
C LEU A 43 -17.47 -3.96 15.89
N ALA A 44 -17.04 -2.77 15.47
CA ALA A 44 -17.56 -1.52 16.01
C ALA A 44 -19.07 -1.39 15.78
N ALA A 45 -19.55 -1.64 14.56
CA ALA A 45 -20.96 -1.55 14.21
C ALA A 45 -21.83 -2.56 14.99
N GLN A 46 -21.32 -3.77 15.26
CA GLN A 46 -22.06 -4.82 15.97
C GLN A 46 -22.11 -4.61 17.49
N VAL A 47 -21.01 -4.17 18.10
CA VAL A 47 -20.90 -4.09 19.56
C VAL A 47 -21.30 -2.71 20.07
N VAL A 48 -20.87 -1.63 19.41
CA VAL A 48 -21.19 -0.24 19.78
C VAL A 48 -21.31 0.65 18.54
N PRO A 49 -22.49 0.76 17.90
CA PRO A 49 -22.66 1.55 16.68
C PRO A 49 -22.15 3.00 16.79
N ALA A 50 -22.27 3.62 17.98
CA ALA A 50 -21.76 4.97 18.24
C ALA A 50 -20.21 5.08 18.15
N SER A 51 -19.48 3.97 18.08
CA SER A 51 -18.02 3.93 17.94
C SER A 51 -17.53 3.80 16.50
N VAL A 52 -18.45 3.72 15.51
CA VAL A 52 -18.08 3.59 14.08
C VAL A 52 -17.19 4.73 13.59
N ALA A 53 -17.39 5.96 14.08
CA ALA A 53 -16.52 7.09 13.73
C ALA A 53 -15.08 6.89 14.23
N ALA A 54 -14.89 6.33 15.43
CA ALA A 54 -13.56 6.04 15.98
C ALA A 54 -12.89 4.87 15.23
N ALA A 55 -13.67 3.83 14.90
CA ALA A 55 -13.22 2.74 14.04
C ALA A 55 -12.79 3.24 12.66
N PHE A 56 -13.56 4.13 12.05
CA PHE A 56 -13.21 4.78 10.79
C PHE A 56 -11.93 5.61 10.93
N GLY A 57 -11.75 6.35 12.04
CA GLY A 57 -10.51 7.08 12.32
C GLY A 57 -9.28 6.16 12.36
N LEU A 58 -9.39 4.98 12.98
CA LEU A 58 -8.33 3.98 12.99
C LEU A 58 -8.03 3.46 11.58
N VAL A 59 -9.07 3.15 10.80
CA VAL A 59 -8.94 2.74 9.38
C VAL A 59 -8.28 3.84 8.54
N ALA A 60 -8.67 5.10 8.73
CA ALA A 60 -8.10 6.22 8.00
C ALA A 60 -6.61 6.41 8.32
N ALA A 61 -6.22 6.34 9.60
CA ALA A 61 -4.82 6.45 10.02
C ALA A 61 -3.95 5.34 9.42
N THR A 62 -4.44 4.10 9.44
CA THR A 62 -3.73 2.96 8.85
C THR A 62 -3.64 3.07 7.33
N ALA A 63 -4.74 3.42 6.65
CA ALA A 63 -4.76 3.63 5.21
C ALA A 63 -3.79 4.75 4.78
N TYR A 64 -3.76 5.86 5.52
CA TYR A 64 -2.82 6.95 5.28
C TYR A 64 -1.37 6.49 5.44
N HIS A 65 -1.05 5.72 6.48
CA HIS A 65 0.30 5.18 6.67
C HIS A 65 0.75 4.30 5.49
N HIS A 66 -0.14 3.47 4.95
CA HIS A 66 0.17 2.65 3.78
C HIS A 66 0.38 3.50 2.53
N TYR A 67 -0.46 4.52 2.35
CA TYR A 67 -0.34 5.45 1.24
C TYR A 67 0.99 6.21 1.28
N ASP A 68 1.36 6.73 2.45
CA ASP A 68 2.63 7.43 2.68
C ASP A 68 3.83 6.52 2.34
N THR A 69 3.79 5.25 2.77
CA THR A 69 4.83 4.27 2.43
C THR A 69 4.94 4.05 0.91
N VAL A 70 3.81 3.89 0.21
CA VAL A 70 3.81 3.74 -1.25
C VAL A 70 4.41 4.97 -1.94
N TYR A 71 4.12 6.16 -1.45
CA TYR A 71 4.65 7.40 -2.01
C TYR A 71 6.15 7.55 -1.81
N ARG A 72 6.66 7.17 -0.63
CA ARG A 72 8.10 7.18 -0.38
C ARG A 72 8.85 6.20 -1.27
N LEU A 73 8.33 4.99 -1.41
CA LEU A 73 8.92 3.97 -2.29
C LEU A 73 8.91 4.41 -3.76
N ARG A 74 7.82 5.02 -4.25
CA ARG A 74 7.75 5.57 -5.62
C ARG A 74 8.71 6.72 -5.84
N GLY A 75 8.95 7.54 -4.83
CA GLY A 75 9.92 8.62 -4.87
C GLY A 75 11.37 8.19 -4.66
N GLY A 76 11.63 6.90 -4.48
CA GLY A 76 12.97 6.37 -4.22
C GLY A 76 13.48 6.68 -2.81
N TYR A 77 12.64 7.03 -1.85
CA TYR A 77 13.06 7.43 -0.49
C TYR A 77 13.14 6.28 0.53
N GLY A 78 12.93 5.04 0.08
CA GLY A 78 12.89 3.87 0.96
C GLY A 78 11.63 3.76 1.81
N ALA A 79 11.58 2.72 2.64
CA ALA A 79 10.45 2.45 3.54
C ALA A 79 10.60 3.24 4.86
N PRO A 80 9.49 3.57 5.56
CA PRO A 80 9.55 4.23 6.85
C PRO A 80 10.31 3.42 7.91
N PRO A 81 10.83 4.06 8.97
CA PRO A 81 11.65 3.40 9.99
C PRO A 81 10.98 2.15 10.56
N ARG A 82 11.73 1.04 10.67
CA ARG A 82 11.20 -0.24 11.18
C ARG A 82 10.55 -0.10 12.57
N ALA A 83 11.06 0.79 13.42
CA ALA A 83 10.49 1.09 14.74
C ALA A 83 9.04 1.61 14.66
N LEU A 84 8.70 2.37 13.61
CA LEU A 84 7.34 2.87 13.39
C LEU A 84 6.39 1.74 12.99
N VAL A 85 6.86 0.80 12.17
CA VAL A 85 6.10 -0.40 11.80
C VAL A 85 5.74 -1.25 13.03
N TRP A 86 6.69 -1.39 13.98
CA TRP A 86 6.45 -2.06 15.26
C TRP A 86 5.48 -1.29 16.16
N LEU A 87 5.64 0.03 16.27
CA LEU A 87 4.77 0.89 17.09
C LEU A 87 3.30 0.90 16.64
N VAL A 88 3.06 0.70 15.34
CA VAL A 88 1.73 0.66 14.75
C VAL A 88 1.08 -0.75 14.87
N LEU A 89 1.72 -1.67 15.62
CA LEU A 89 1.27 -3.03 15.94
C LEU A 89 1.11 -4.00 14.75
N GLY A 90 1.43 -3.55 13.53
CA GLY A 90 1.13 -4.31 12.33
C GLY A 90 -0.37 -4.58 12.15
N HIS A 91 -0.70 -5.31 11.09
CA HIS A 91 -2.09 -5.66 10.77
C HIS A 91 -2.70 -6.60 11.84
N GLU A 92 -1.98 -7.65 12.23
CA GLU A 92 -2.45 -8.63 13.22
C GLU A 92 -2.69 -8.04 14.60
N GLY A 93 -1.75 -7.21 15.09
CA GLY A 93 -1.83 -6.66 16.44
C GLY A 93 -3.04 -5.74 16.61
N ARG A 94 -3.40 -4.97 15.57
CA ARG A 94 -4.59 -4.10 15.63
C ARG A 94 -5.89 -4.89 15.60
N VAL A 95 -6.00 -5.90 14.73
CA VAL A 95 -7.19 -6.75 14.69
C VAL A 95 -7.35 -7.52 15.99
N LEU A 96 -6.26 -8.07 16.53
CA LEU A 96 -6.26 -8.76 17.83
C LEU A 96 -6.69 -7.82 18.96
N LEU A 97 -6.11 -6.62 19.04
CA LEU A 97 -6.46 -5.62 20.05
C LEU A 97 -7.96 -5.28 19.98
N VAL A 98 -8.48 -4.93 18.79
CA VAL A 98 -9.90 -4.59 18.63
C VAL A 98 -10.81 -5.77 18.95
N THR A 99 -10.40 -6.99 18.60
CA THR A 99 -11.15 -8.23 18.91
C THR A 99 -11.21 -8.48 20.42
N VAL A 100 -10.09 -8.33 21.13
CA VAL A 100 -10.04 -8.46 22.60
C VAL A 100 -10.89 -7.38 23.26
N LEU A 101 -10.77 -6.12 22.83
CA LEU A 101 -11.60 -5.03 23.37
C LEU A 101 -13.09 -5.26 23.13
N ALA A 102 -13.46 -5.76 21.95
CA ALA A 102 -14.85 -6.13 21.64
C ALA A 102 -15.36 -7.28 22.52
N ALA A 103 -14.51 -8.26 22.83
CA ALA A 103 -14.84 -9.36 23.75
C ALA A 103 -15.00 -8.89 25.20
N LEU A 104 -14.28 -7.85 25.62
CA LEU A 104 -14.41 -7.23 26.94
C LEU A 104 -15.66 -6.35 27.07
N GLY A 105 -16.32 -6.01 25.95
CA GLY A 105 -17.61 -5.33 25.91
C GLY A 105 -17.61 -3.94 25.30
N ALA A 106 -18.75 -3.26 25.41
CA ALA A 106 -19.01 -2.01 24.71
C ALA A 106 -18.08 -0.85 25.13
N THR A 107 -17.99 -0.57 26.42
CA THR A 107 -17.17 0.51 26.97
C THR A 107 -15.68 0.36 26.61
N PRO A 108 -15.01 -0.80 26.87
CA PRO A 108 -13.60 -0.95 26.53
C PRO A 108 -13.37 -0.86 25.02
N LEU A 109 -14.26 -1.40 24.18
CA LEU A 109 -14.17 -1.24 22.73
C LEU A 109 -14.21 0.23 22.30
N ARG A 110 -15.18 0.99 22.80
CA ARG A 110 -15.32 2.41 22.43
C ARG A 110 -14.09 3.22 22.84
N VAL A 111 -13.66 3.09 24.09
CA VAL A 111 -12.50 3.84 24.62
C VAL A 111 -11.23 3.41 23.87
N GLY A 112 -11.01 2.11 23.72
CA GLY A 112 -9.84 1.58 23.05
C GLY A 112 -9.75 2.00 21.58
N LEU A 113 -10.87 2.03 20.84
CA LEU A 113 -10.91 2.54 19.47
C LEU A 113 -10.53 4.02 19.39
N VAL A 114 -11.08 4.86 20.26
CA VAL A 114 -10.78 6.30 20.28
C VAL A 114 -9.30 6.54 20.58
N VAL A 115 -8.79 5.91 21.64
CA VAL A 115 -7.39 6.05 22.05
C VAL A 115 -6.46 5.54 20.97
N THR A 116 -6.71 4.34 20.44
CA THR A 116 -5.84 3.73 19.42
C THR A 116 -5.85 4.51 18.12
N ALA A 117 -7.03 4.97 17.67
CA ALA A 117 -7.14 5.83 16.48
C ALA A 117 -6.35 7.12 16.66
N GLY A 118 -6.52 7.81 17.80
CA GLY A 118 -5.83 9.08 18.08
C GLY A 118 -4.32 8.91 18.16
N VAL A 119 -3.84 7.90 18.90
CA VAL A 119 -2.40 7.62 19.05
C VAL A 119 -1.76 7.27 17.71
N LEU A 120 -2.36 6.38 16.92
CA LEU A 120 -1.81 5.99 15.62
C LEU A 120 -1.84 7.15 14.63
N ALA A 121 -2.92 7.92 14.59
CA ALA A 121 -2.99 9.11 13.74
C ALA A 121 -1.88 10.10 14.11
N ALA A 122 -1.70 10.39 15.41
CA ALA A 122 -0.65 11.30 15.87
C ALA A 122 0.75 10.81 15.49
N ILE A 123 1.08 9.54 15.72
CA ILE A 123 2.39 8.96 15.38
C ILE A 123 2.64 9.05 13.87
N VAL A 124 1.70 8.54 13.07
CA VAL A 124 1.86 8.44 11.62
C VAL A 124 1.93 9.82 10.98
N LEU A 125 1.03 10.74 11.36
CA LEU A 125 1.02 12.08 10.80
C LEU A 125 2.27 12.87 11.21
N THR A 126 2.69 12.77 12.47
CA THR A 126 3.89 13.49 12.94
C THR A 126 5.13 12.99 12.20
N GLU A 127 5.30 11.68 12.06
CA GLU A 127 6.46 11.15 11.33
C GLU A 127 6.40 11.52 9.84
N SER A 128 5.24 11.40 9.19
CA SER A 128 5.08 11.80 7.78
C SER A 128 5.41 13.27 7.57
N ILE A 129 4.85 14.17 8.39
CA ILE A 129 5.13 15.60 8.31
C ILE A 129 6.61 15.87 8.52
N VAL A 130 7.22 15.30 9.57
CA VAL A 130 8.64 15.51 9.88
C VAL A 130 9.53 15.04 8.72
N PHE A 131 9.23 13.89 8.14
CA PHE A 131 9.97 13.35 7.01
C PHE A 131 9.88 14.26 5.77
N TRP A 132 8.67 14.65 5.36
CA TRP A 132 8.46 15.47 4.17
C TRP A 132 9.00 16.89 4.34
N VAL A 133 8.84 17.49 5.52
CA VAL A 133 9.33 18.84 5.81
C VAL A 133 10.85 18.90 5.85
N ARG A 134 11.53 17.84 6.34
CA ARG A 134 13.01 17.81 6.41
C ARG A 134 13.70 17.61 5.05
N GLY A 135 12.94 17.52 3.96
CA GLY A 135 13.50 17.38 2.62
C GLY A 135 14.16 16.02 2.44
N ALA A 136 13.34 14.96 2.52
CA ALA A 136 13.78 13.59 2.26
C ALA A 136 14.64 13.53 0.99
N ARG A 137 15.77 12.84 1.06
CA ARG A 137 16.65 12.61 -0.09
C ARG A 137 16.38 11.21 -0.63
N PRO A 138 16.30 11.04 -1.97
CA PRO A 138 16.17 9.71 -2.55
C PRO A 138 17.36 8.85 -2.11
N ASP A 139 17.09 7.59 -1.81
CA ASP A 139 18.07 6.55 -1.59
C ASP A 139 18.61 6.11 -2.96
N ILE A 140 19.63 6.82 -3.46
CA ILE A 140 20.23 6.58 -4.79
C ILE A 140 21.29 5.48 -4.71
N ASP A 141 21.66 5.04 -3.51
CA ASP A 141 22.79 4.13 -3.28
C ASP A 141 22.52 2.68 -3.78
N ASP A 142 21.25 2.35 -4.07
CA ASP A 142 20.84 1.03 -4.63
C ASP A 142 20.72 1.00 -6.16
N VAL A 143 20.98 2.11 -6.87
CA VAL A 143 21.04 2.10 -8.33
C VAL A 143 22.38 1.53 -8.76
N THR A 144 22.47 0.22 -9.01
CA THR A 144 23.54 -0.31 -9.87
C THR A 144 23.57 0.57 -11.12
N PRO A 145 24.72 1.19 -11.47
CA PRO A 145 24.82 1.95 -12.70
C PRO A 145 24.36 1.03 -13.83
N VAL A 146 23.20 1.31 -14.40
CA VAL A 146 22.84 0.73 -15.68
C VAL A 146 23.97 1.21 -16.58
N GLY A 147 24.81 0.28 -17.03
CA GLY A 147 25.88 0.59 -17.97
C GLY A 147 25.31 1.45 -19.10
N PRO A 148 26.13 2.30 -19.75
CA PRO A 148 25.65 3.27 -20.72
C PRO A 148 24.62 2.61 -21.63
N ALA A 149 23.45 3.27 -21.76
CA ALA A 149 22.33 2.74 -22.54
C ALA A 149 22.87 2.17 -23.86
N PRO A 150 22.51 0.93 -24.25
CA PRO A 150 22.97 0.39 -25.52
C PRO A 150 22.64 1.42 -26.59
N SER A 151 23.67 1.87 -27.32
CA SER A 151 23.53 2.87 -28.37
C SER A 151 22.40 2.41 -29.28
N ALA A 152 21.35 3.22 -29.39
CA ALA A 152 20.20 2.91 -30.22
C ALA A 152 20.71 2.46 -31.60
N PRO A 153 20.25 1.32 -32.14
CA PRO A 153 20.59 0.97 -33.51
C PRO A 153 20.14 2.16 -34.38
N THR A 154 21.09 2.81 -35.04
CA THR A 154 20.81 3.88 -36.01
C THR A 154 19.71 3.38 -36.92
N SER A 155 18.52 3.98 -36.82
CA SER A 155 17.41 3.65 -37.69
C SER A 155 17.89 3.93 -39.11
N SER A 156 18.06 2.90 -39.93
CA SER A 156 18.23 3.05 -41.36
C SER A 156 16.89 3.52 -41.93
N HIS A 157 16.59 4.80 -41.78
CA HIS A 157 15.43 5.43 -42.38
C HIS A 157 15.68 5.44 -43.89
N ARG A 158 15.10 4.48 -44.61
CA ARG A 158 15.04 4.51 -46.07
C ARG A 158 13.95 5.54 -46.42
N PRO A 159 14.27 6.69 -47.04
CA PRO A 159 13.27 7.68 -47.41
C PRO A 159 12.28 7.07 -48.42
N LEU A 160 10.98 7.32 -48.23
CA LEU A 160 9.90 6.77 -49.07
C LEU A 160 9.87 7.34 -50.49
N GLU A 161 10.77 8.26 -50.83
CA GLU A 161 10.83 8.89 -52.16
C GLU A 161 11.19 7.90 -53.28
N THR A 162 11.83 6.77 -52.97
CA THR A 162 12.14 5.76 -53.99
C THR A 162 10.95 4.88 -54.40
N ALA A 163 9.85 4.87 -53.62
CA ALA A 163 8.66 4.09 -53.95
C ALA A 163 7.72 4.82 -54.92
N ALA A 164 7.71 6.16 -54.92
CA ALA A 164 6.83 6.95 -55.77
C ALA A 164 7.33 7.06 -57.23
N ALA A 165 8.64 6.92 -57.47
CA ALA A 165 9.22 7.07 -58.81
C ALA A 165 9.00 5.86 -59.76
N VAL A 166 8.46 4.73 -59.27
CA VAL A 166 8.22 3.52 -60.09
C VAL A 166 6.80 3.49 -60.69
N SER A 167 5.85 4.28 -60.15
CA SER A 167 4.46 4.22 -60.60
C SER A 167 4.11 5.14 -61.77
N ASP A 168 5.02 6.05 -62.18
CA ASP A 168 4.72 7.10 -63.17
C ASP A 168 5.26 6.79 -64.58
N ARG A 169 5.64 5.53 -64.86
CA ARG A 169 6.20 5.12 -66.16
C ARG A 169 5.43 3.98 -66.84
N THR A 170 4.10 3.93 -66.68
CA THR A 170 3.25 2.96 -67.40
C THR A 170 1.96 3.57 -67.97
N GLY A 171 1.94 4.88 -68.19
CA GLY A 171 0.75 5.60 -68.62
C GLY A 171 0.94 6.49 -69.85
N ASP A 172 1.71 6.07 -70.86
CA ASP A 172 1.58 6.67 -72.20
C ASP A 172 2.09 5.72 -73.31
N SER A 173 1.17 5.06 -73.99
CA SER A 173 1.26 4.67 -75.40
C SER A 173 -0.07 4.06 -75.85
N SER A 174 -0.82 4.88 -76.60
CA SER A 174 -1.64 4.55 -77.79
C SER A 174 -1.83 3.08 -78.17
#